data_AF-A0A3B9CRS2-F1
#
_entry.id   AF-A0A3B9CRS2-F1
#
_cell.length_a   1.000
_cell.length_b   1.000
_cell.length_c   1.000
_cell.angle_alpha   90.00
_cell.angle_beta   90.00
_cell.angle_gamma   90.00
#
_symmetry.space_group_name_H-M   'P 1'
#
loop_
_entity.id
_entity.type
_entity.pdbx_description
1 polymer ?
#
loop_
_entity_poly.entity_id
_entity_poly.type
_entity_poly.pdbx_seq_one_letter_code
_entity_poly.pdbx_strand_id
1 'polypeptide(L)'
;MPYTSLNGHMFSFLTPEGLPALRLSEAQPEDLIRKKQATQTIQHGRVMQEFVDISAALWKNKAVVTGLFDDSFQYTSTLKPKAMQKQAAKKRR
;
A
#
# COMPACT_ATOMS: atom_id res chain seq x y z
N MET A 1 6.39 8.19 8.06
CA MET A 1 6.24 6.72 8.07
C MET A 1 7.01 6.15 6.89
N PRO A 2 7.73 5.04 7.06
CA PRO A 2 8.38 4.36 5.94
C PRO A 2 7.33 3.78 4.99
N TYR A 3 7.62 3.83 3.69
CA TYR A 3 6.73 3.35 2.65
C TYR A 3 7.52 2.78 1.47
N THR A 4 6.89 1.90 0.71
CA THR A 4 7.38 1.42 -0.59
C THR A 4 6.58 2.07 -1.70
N SER A 5 7.27 2.42 -2.78
CA SER A 5 6.64 3.01 -3.96
C SER A 5 7.16 2.39 -5.23
N LEU A 6 6.33 2.45 -6.27
CA LEU A 6 6.64 2.08 -7.63
C LEU A 6 6.18 3.22 -8.54
N ASN A 7 7.05 3.72 -9.40
CA ASN A 7 6.74 4.80 -10.35
C ASN A 7 6.13 6.08 -9.71
N GLY A 8 6.53 6.37 -8.47
CA GLY A 8 6.03 7.53 -7.70
C GLY A 8 4.65 7.31 -7.04
N HIS A 9 4.12 6.09 -7.09
CA HIS A 9 2.89 5.69 -6.39
C HIS A 9 3.24 4.80 -5.21
N MET A 10 2.73 5.14 -4.03
CA MET A 10 2.90 4.29 -2.85
C MET A 10 1.99 3.08 -2.95
N PHE A 11 2.50 1.92 -2.56
CA PHE A 11 1.74 0.68 -2.53
C PHE A 11 1.78 -0.02 -1.17
N SER A 12 2.80 0.23 -0.34
CA SER A 12 2.78 -0.17 1.07
C SER A 12 3.35 0.90 1.98
N PHE A 13 2.89 0.94 3.22
CA PHE A 13 3.49 1.78 4.26
C PHE A 13 3.17 1.24 5.65
N LEU A 14 3.89 1.72 6.67
CA LEU A 14 3.58 1.42 8.07
C LEU A 14 2.69 2.52 8.67
N THR A 15 1.57 2.15 9.28
CA THR A 15 0.72 3.05 10.06
C THR A 15 1.44 3.51 11.34
N PRO A 16 0.97 4.56 12.05
CA PRO A 16 1.56 4.96 13.33
C PRO A 16 1.60 3.83 14.37
N GLU A 17 0.67 2.89 14.28
CA GLU A 17 0.53 1.71 15.15
C GLU A 17 1.50 0.59 14.77
N GLY A 18 2.32 0.78 13.73
CA GLY A 18 3.28 -0.20 13.24
C GLY A 18 2.64 -1.30 12.40
N LEU A 19 1.37 -1.14 11.99
CA LEU A 19 0.71 -2.09 11.10
C LEU A 19 1.06 -1.79 9.64
N PRO A 20 1.30 -2.80 8.81
CA PRO A 20 1.52 -2.62 7.39
C PRO A 20 0.18 -2.46 6.67
N ALA A 21 0.08 -1.37 5.91
CA ALA A 21 -1.02 -1.07 5.03
C ALA A 21 -0.61 -1.34 3.58
N LEU A 22 -1.51 -1.94 2.80
CA LEU A 22 -1.30 -2.24 1.38
C LEU A 22 -2.36 -1.57 0.51
N ARG A 23 -1.92 -1.11 -0.66
CA ARG A 23 -2.80 -0.61 -1.71
C ARG A 23 -3.32 -1.77 -2.54
N LEU A 24 -4.62 -1.97 -2.60
CA LEU A 24 -5.25 -3.00 -3.42
C LEU A 24 -6.21 -2.33 -4.42
N SER A 25 -6.58 -3.07 -5.47
CA SER A 25 -7.61 -2.61 -6.41
C SER A 25 -8.96 -2.54 -5.69
N GLU A 26 -9.82 -1.56 -6.00
CA GLU A 26 -11.06 -1.25 -5.26
C GLU A 26 -11.97 -2.47 -4.96
N ALA A 27 -11.91 -3.53 -5.76
CA ALA A 27 -12.68 -4.76 -5.56
C ALA A 27 -12.20 -5.64 -4.38
N GLN A 28 -10.91 -5.60 -4.03
CA GLN A 28 -10.31 -6.48 -3.00
C GLN A 28 -10.43 -5.98 -1.54
N PRO A 29 -10.34 -4.67 -1.25
CA PRO A 29 -10.50 -4.12 0.10
C PRO A 29 -11.80 -4.54 0.78
N GLU A 30 -12.93 -4.48 0.07
CA GLU A 30 -14.23 -4.82 0.65
C GLU A 30 -14.31 -6.28 1.10
N ASP A 31 -13.75 -7.19 0.32
CA ASP A 31 -13.74 -8.62 0.65
C ASP A 31 -12.88 -8.93 1.87
N LEU A 32 -11.72 -8.26 2.01
CA LEU A 32 -10.85 -8.42 3.17
C LEU A 32 -11.47 -7.83 4.44
N ILE A 33 -12.14 -6.68 4.31
CA ILE A 33 -12.85 -6.04 5.42
C ILE A 33 -14.06 -6.89 5.84
N ARG A 34 -14.86 -7.40 4.90
CA ARG A 34 -15.99 -8.31 5.18
C ARG A 34 -15.55 -9.57 5.90
N LYS A 35 -14.39 -10.12 5.52
CA LYS A 35 -13.79 -11.29 6.17
C LYS A 35 -13.13 -10.97 7.53
N LYS A 36 -13.23 -9.73 8.02
CA LYS A 36 -12.59 -9.20 9.25
C LYS A 36 -11.07 -9.41 9.28
N GLN A 37 -10.46 -9.46 8.10
CA GLN A 37 -9.05 -9.76 7.91
C GLN A 37 -8.21 -8.49 7.78
N ALA A 38 -8.84 -7.38 7.43
CA ALA A 38 -8.23 -6.06 7.33
C ALA A 38 -9.18 -4.95 7.82
N THR A 39 -8.62 -3.79 8.15
CA THR A 39 -9.39 -2.58 8.50
C THR A 39 -9.13 -1.47 7.48
N GLN A 40 -10.06 -0.54 7.35
CA GLN A 40 -9.87 0.64 6.52
C GLN A 40 -8.70 1.46 7.06
N THR A 41 -7.78 1.83 6.18
CA THR A 41 -6.64 2.64 6.57
C THR A 41 -7.03 4.11 6.66
N ILE A 42 -6.70 4.77 7.77
CA ILE A 42 -6.88 6.21 7.96
C ILE A 42 -5.52 6.88 7.94
N GLN A 43 -5.34 7.85 7.04
CA GLN A 43 -4.13 8.67 7.01
C GLN A 43 -4.51 10.14 7.03
N HIS A 44 -3.91 10.90 7.96
CA HIS A 44 -4.18 12.34 8.14
C HIS A 44 -5.69 12.69 8.26
N GLY A 45 -6.46 11.83 8.94
CA GLY A 45 -7.90 12.02 9.13
C GLY A 45 -8.77 11.73 7.90
N ARG A 46 -8.20 11.18 6.82
CA ARG A 46 -8.96 10.70 5.65
C ARG A 46 -8.88 9.19 5.52
N VAL A 47 -10.02 8.59 5.18
CA VAL A 47 -10.10 7.17 4.82
C VAL A 47 -9.47 6.97 3.45
N MET A 48 -8.54 6.04 3.36
CA MET A 48 -7.91 5.66 2.10
C MET A 48 -8.62 4.43 1.54
N GLN A 49 -9.48 4.64 0.55
CA GLN A 49 -10.38 3.59 0.03
C GLN A 49 -9.64 2.42 -0.63
N GLU A 50 -8.50 2.71 -1.26
CA GLU A 50 -7.66 1.69 -1.90
C GLU A 50 -6.68 1.03 -0.93
N PHE A 51 -6.62 1.45 0.34
CA PHE A 51 -5.67 0.92 1.31
C PHE A 51 -6.35 0.17 2.44
N VAL A 52 -5.72 -0.93 2.83
CA VAL A 52 -6.18 -1.75 3.94
C VAL A 52 -5.03 -2.06 4.89
N ASP A 53 -5.32 -1.98 6.18
CA ASP A 53 -4.38 -2.37 7.23
C ASP A 53 -4.44 -3.88 7.40
N ILE A 54 -3.29 -4.53 7.25
CA ILE A 54 -3.21 -5.98 7.44
C ILE A 54 -3.20 -6.28 8.94
N SER A 55 -4.24 -6.95 9.41
CA SER A 55 -4.31 -7.40 10.81
C SER A 55 -3.24 -8.44 11.14
N ALA A 56 -2.80 -8.48 12.40
CA ALA A 56 -1.84 -9.48 12.89
C ALA A 56 -2.30 -10.93 12.68
N ALA A 57 -3.62 -11.17 12.59
CA ALA A 57 -4.17 -12.49 12.30
C ALA A 57 -3.81 -12.97 10.89
N LEU A 58 -3.82 -12.06 9.89
CA LEU A 58 -3.48 -12.38 8.51
C LEU A 58 -1.99 -12.70 8.36
N TRP A 59 -1.13 -12.05 9.14
CA TRP A 59 0.31 -12.29 9.16
C TRP A 59 0.70 -13.73 9.51
N LYS A 60 -0.19 -14.49 10.16
CA LYS A 60 0.01 -15.92 10.41
C LYS A 60 -0.05 -16.76 9.12
N ASN A 61 -0.69 -16.26 8.06
CA ASN A 61 -0.78 -16.91 6.77
C ASN A 61 0.11 -16.21 5.75
N LYS A 62 1.39 -16.60 5.74
CA LYS A 62 2.39 -16.02 4.85
C LYS A 62 2.00 -16.08 3.37
N ALA A 63 1.37 -17.18 2.92
CA ALA A 63 0.97 -17.34 1.52
C ALA A 63 -0.06 -16.28 1.10
N VAL A 64 -1.05 -16.01 1.95
CA VAL A 64 -2.06 -14.98 1.70
C VAL A 64 -1.42 -13.60 1.68
N VAL A 65 -0.56 -13.29 2.66
CA VAL A 65 0.12 -11.99 2.72
C VAL A 65 1.00 -11.77 1.49
N THR A 66 1.77 -12.77 1.06
CA THR A 66 2.58 -12.66 -0.15
C THR A 66 1.72 -12.39 -1.38
N GLY A 67 0.60 -13.09 -1.54
CA GLY A 67 -0.34 -12.83 -2.63
C GLY A 67 -0.88 -11.39 -2.63
N LEU A 68 -1.23 -10.85 -1.46
CA LEU A 68 -1.68 -9.46 -1.35
C LEU A 68 -0.59 -8.44 -1.71
N PHE A 69 0.66 -8.72 -1.35
CA PHE A 69 1.79 -7.87 -1.74
C PHE A 69 2.01 -7.91 -3.26
N ASP A 70 1.91 -9.09 -3.87
CA ASP A 70 2.02 -9.24 -5.32
C ASP A 70 0.87 -8.50 -6.03
N ASP A 71 -0.36 -8.66 -5.56
CA ASP A 71 -1.53 -7.94 -6.09
C ASP A 71 -1.36 -6.41 -5.97
N SER A 72 -0.85 -5.95 -4.82
CA SER A 72 -0.57 -4.54 -4.59
C SER A 72 0.48 -3.97 -5.55
N PHE A 73 1.56 -4.73 -5.76
CA PHE A 73 2.62 -4.39 -6.69
C PHE A 73 2.12 -4.38 -8.13
N GLN A 74 1.39 -5.42 -8.55
CA GLN A 74 0.82 -5.54 -9.89
C GLN A 74 -0.15 -4.39 -10.16
N TYR A 75 -1.08 -4.11 -9.26
CA TYR A 75 -2.00 -2.97 -9.40
C TYR A 75 -1.24 -1.66 -9.58
N THR A 76 -0.27 -1.39 -8.71
CA THR A 76 0.53 -0.15 -8.76
C THR A 76 1.36 -0.05 -10.04
N SER A 77 1.81 -1.18 -10.59
CA SER A 77 2.56 -1.22 -11.85
C SER A 77 1.72 -0.79 -13.06
N THR A 78 0.41 -0.98 -13.02
CA THR A 78 -0.51 -0.53 -14.08
C THR A 78 -0.77 0.98 -14.06
N LEU A 79 -0.46 1.65 -12.96
CA LEU A 79 -0.67 3.08 -12.82
C LEU A 79 0.35 3.85 -13.66
N LYS A 80 -0.13 4.84 -14.42
CA LYS A 80 0.76 5.73 -15.17
C LYS A 80 1.77 6.38 -14.22
N PRO A 81 3.08 6.34 -14.53
CA PRO A 81 4.08 6.94 -13.67
C PRO A 81 3.74 8.39 -13.35
N LYS A 82 3.85 8.75 -12.07
CA LYS A 82 3.68 10.14 -11.67
C LYS A 82 4.80 10.94 -12.33
N ALA A 83 4.48 12.05 -12.98
CA ALA A 83 5.46 12.87 -13.69
C ALA A 83 6.61 13.22 -12.72
N MET A 84 7.74 12.53 -12.89
CA MET A 84 8.87 12.73 -12.00
C MET A 84 9.49 14.07 -12.39
N GLN A 85 9.45 15.04 -11.49
CA GLN A 85 10.34 16.19 -11.60
C GLN A 85 11.76 15.62 -11.58
N LYS A 86 12.43 15.61 -12.75
CA LYS A 86 13.86 15.33 -12.84
C LYS A 86 14.53 16.29 -11.86
N GLN A 87 15.02 15.77 -10.73
CA GLN A 87 15.96 16.53 -9.93
C GLN A 87 17.18 16.72 -10.81
N ALA A 88 17.37 17.94 -11.32
CA ALA A 88 18.60 18.30 -11.99
C ALA A 88 19.74 17.95 -11.04
N ALA A 89 20.62 17.03 -11.45
CA ALA A 89 21.78 16.65 -10.67
C ALA A 89 22.57 17.92 -10.37
N LYS A 90 22.45 18.44 -9.14
CA LYS A 90 23.23 19.58 -8.70
C LYS A 90 24.68 19.09 -8.61
N LYS A 91 25.43 19.32 -9.69
CA LYS A 91 26.86 19.04 -9.82
C LYS A 91 27.55 19.73 -8.63
N ARG A 92 27.88 18.98 -7.58
CA ARG A 92 28.73 19.47 -6.49
C ARG A 92 30.11 19.64 -7.11
N ARG A 93 30.51 20.89 -7.36
CA ARG A 93 31.88 21.29 -7.70
C ARG A 93 32.71 21.33 -6.44
#